data_AF-A0A522R0P9-F1
#
_entry.id   AF-A0A522R0P9-F1
#
_cell.length_a   1.000
_cell.length_b   1.000
_cell.length_c   1.000
_cell.angle_alpha   90.00
_cell.angle_beta   90.00
_cell.angle_gamma   90.00
#
_symmetry.space_group_name_H-M   'P 1'
#
loop_
_entity.id
_entity.type
_entity.pdbx_description
1 polymer ?
#
loop_
_entity_poly.entity_id
_entity_poly.type
_entity_poly.pdbx_seq_one_letter_code
_entity_poly.pdbx_strand_id
1 'polypeptide(L)'
;DADPFAKNGATSDAMKKYLSWMRDLAKKGYIDPGRKIGEFRPLIAQDKVAFLWDQVLLQGVIQSTNKMADADFYKHYGVTTQPVGASGKAYSFEGGHQLVMFSDSKRQKAAWKFIKYLATSPYAIEHYTLSYEASLTPLKKAPSDALAKKLDTPVFNAFSDNIMPTVTAVPYGPKFAPGATAIMAGVQQAVTGDTPIDQIAASIQQNLGD
;
A
#
# COMPACT_ATOMS: atom_id res chain seq x y z
N ASP A 1 18.37 -5.01 -3.18
CA ASP A 1 17.28 -4.48 -2.35
C ASP A 1 17.11 -5.33 -1.09
N ALA A 2 16.37 -4.86 -0.09
CA ALA A 2 16.05 -5.64 1.10
C ALA A 2 14.91 -6.62 0.77
N ASP A 3 15.22 -7.68 0.01
CA ASP A 3 14.28 -8.76 -0.28
C ASP A 3 14.44 -9.86 0.78
N PRO A 4 13.52 -9.98 1.77
CA PRO A 4 13.64 -10.98 2.82
C PRO A 4 13.36 -12.41 2.31
N PHE A 5 12.67 -12.58 1.18
CA PHE A 5 12.32 -13.89 0.63
C PHE A 5 13.41 -14.49 -0.26
N ALA A 6 14.43 -13.69 -0.63
CA ALA A 6 15.61 -14.22 -1.30
C ALA A 6 16.39 -15.20 -0.39
N LYS A 7 17.24 -16.04 -0.99
CA LYS A 7 18.14 -16.91 -0.23
C LYS A 7 19.02 -16.08 0.70
N ASN A 8 18.94 -16.33 2.01
CA ASN A 8 19.60 -15.51 3.06
C ASN A 8 19.19 -14.02 3.02
N GLY A 9 18.01 -13.72 2.47
CA GLY A 9 17.53 -12.36 2.26
C GLY A 9 17.26 -11.62 3.57
N ALA A 10 16.68 -12.32 4.55
CA ALA A 10 16.39 -11.73 5.85
C ALA A 10 17.65 -11.42 6.69
N THR A 11 18.74 -12.17 6.47
CA THR A 11 20.05 -11.94 7.11
C THR A 11 20.99 -11.05 6.29
N SER A 12 20.52 -10.51 5.17
CA SER A 12 21.31 -9.60 4.33
C SER A 12 21.61 -8.27 5.02
N ASP A 13 22.72 -7.63 4.63
CA ASP A 13 23.06 -6.28 5.10
C ASP A 13 21.96 -5.25 4.79
N ALA A 14 21.25 -5.42 3.67
CA ALA A 14 20.16 -4.54 3.28
C ALA A 14 18.98 -4.65 4.26
N MET A 15 18.58 -5.87 4.63
CA MET A 15 17.49 -6.08 5.59
C MET A 15 17.88 -5.60 7.00
N LYS A 16 19.12 -5.85 7.42
CA LYS A 16 19.63 -5.36 8.71
C LYS A 16 19.62 -3.83 8.77
N LYS A 17 20.09 -3.15 7.71
CA LYS A 17 20.03 -1.69 7.61
C LYS A 17 18.60 -1.16 7.67
N TYR A 18 17.66 -1.83 7.02
CA TYR A 18 16.24 -1.49 7.12
C TYR A 18 15.71 -1.63 8.56
N LEU A 19 15.96 -2.75 9.23
CA LEU A 19 15.54 -2.94 10.63
C LEU A 19 16.18 -1.91 11.58
N SER A 20 17.47 -1.60 11.38
CA SER A 20 18.16 -0.55 12.13
C SER A 20 17.53 0.83 11.89
N TRP A 21 17.15 1.14 10.66
CA TRP A 21 16.49 2.40 10.32
C TRP A 21 15.12 2.51 10.97
N MET A 22 14.30 1.45 10.93
CA MET A 22 13.00 1.44 11.62
C MET A 22 13.12 1.68 13.12
N ARG A 23 14.15 1.08 13.76
CA ARG A 23 14.47 1.36 15.16
C ARG A 23 14.87 2.81 15.40
N ASP A 24 15.71 3.37 14.53
CA ASP A 24 16.19 4.74 14.64
C ASP A 24 15.03 5.75 14.52
N LEU A 25 14.10 5.53 13.58
CA LEU A 25 12.87 6.33 13.47
C LEU A 25 12.05 6.31 14.77
N ALA A 26 11.90 5.14 15.39
CA ALA A 26 11.17 4.98 16.64
C ALA A 26 11.88 5.68 17.81
N LYS A 27 13.18 5.46 17.97
CA LYS A 27 13.99 6.07 19.05
C LYS A 27 14.06 7.60 18.95
N LYS A 28 14.02 8.14 17.73
CA LYS A 28 13.96 9.58 17.48
C LYS A 28 12.55 10.17 17.60
N GLY A 29 11.52 9.35 17.81
CA GLY A 29 10.13 9.80 17.92
C GLY A 29 9.53 10.28 16.60
N TYR A 30 10.05 9.84 15.45
CA TYR A 30 9.53 10.21 14.13
C TYR A 30 8.32 9.37 13.70
N ILE A 31 8.09 8.24 14.36
CA ILE A 31 6.90 7.40 14.19
C ILE A 31 6.28 7.12 15.55
N ASP A 32 4.97 6.83 15.57
CA ASP A 32 4.23 6.38 16.76
C ASP A 32 4.11 4.85 16.76
N PRO A 33 4.92 4.12 17.56
CA PRO A 33 4.93 2.66 17.55
C PRO A 33 3.58 2.04 17.96
N GLY A 34 3.21 0.93 17.33
CA GLY A 34 2.00 0.17 17.68
C GLY A 34 0.70 0.73 17.11
N ARG A 35 0.73 1.87 16.44
CA ARG A 35 -0.43 2.42 15.72
C ARG A 35 -0.59 1.77 14.35
N LYS A 36 -1.83 1.45 13.98
CA LYS A 36 -2.21 0.89 12.68
C LYS A 36 -2.35 2.00 11.65
N ILE A 37 -2.11 1.70 10.37
CA ILE A 37 -2.25 2.66 9.26
C ILE A 37 -3.58 3.41 9.27
N GLY A 38 -4.69 2.72 9.59
CA GLY A 38 -6.03 3.29 9.66
C GLY A 38 -6.17 4.39 10.72
N GLU A 39 -5.37 4.34 11.78
CA GLU A 39 -5.41 5.28 12.90
C GLU A 39 -4.58 6.55 12.64
N PHE A 40 -3.76 6.57 11.58
CA PHE A 40 -3.06 7.78 11.13
C PHE A 40 -3.88 8.63 10.14
N ARG A 41 -4.89 8.04 9.49
CA ARG A 41 -5.76 8.76 8.54
C ARG A 41 -6.50 9.95 9.16
N PRO A 42 -7.10 9.85 10.37
CA PRO A 42 -7.65 11.03 11.04
C PRO A 42 -6.58 12.06 11.43
N LEU A 43 -5.36 11.61 11.74
CA LEU A 43 -4.27 12.50 12.15
C LEU A 43 -3.79 13.36 10.99
N ILE A 44 -3.63 12.80 9.78
CA ILE A 44 -3.22 13.59 8.62
C ILE A 44 -4.33 14.57 8.19
N ALA A 45 -5.61 14.15 8.32
CA ALA A 45 -6.75 15.03 8.04
C ALA A 45 -6.87 16.22 9.01
N GLN A 46 -6.21 16.13 10.18
CA GLN A 46 -6.16 17.17 11.22
C GLN A 46 -4.78 17.84 11.30
N ASP A 47 -3.92 17.65 10.29
CA ASP A 47 -2.57 18.20 10.20
C ASP A 47 -1.68 17.86 11.41
N LYS A 48 -1.87 16.66 11.99
CA LYS A 48 -1.09 16.14 13.11
C LYS A 48 0.08 15.27 12.68
N VAL A 49 0.14 14.87 11.41
CA VAL A 49 1.28 14.17 10.81
C VAL A 49 1.61 14.79 9.46
N ALA A 50 2.90 14.91 9.16
CA ALA A 50 3.38 15.50 7.91
C ALA A 50 3.38 14.50 6.74
N PHE A 51 3.57 13.21 7.04
CA PHE A 51 3.64 12.15 6.04
C PHE A 51 2.77 10.96 6.46
N LEU A 52 2.12 10.35 5.48
CA LEU A 52 1.37 9.11 5.63
C LEU A 52 1.65 8.23 4.41
N TRP A 53 1.95 6.96 4.65
CA TRP A 53 1.85 5.95 3.60
C TRP A 53 0.40 5.53 3.48
N ASP A 54 -0.18 5.67 2.28
CA ASP A 54 -1.55 5.27 2.02
C ASP A 54 -1.73 4.89 0.53
N GLN A 55 -2.90 4.37 0.23
CA GLN A 55 -3.36 3.95 -1.10
C GLN A 55 -4.21 5.05 -1.75
N VAL A 56 -4.60 4.83 -3.01
CA VAL A 56 -5.27 5.84 -3.85
C VAL A 56 -6.58 6.42 -3.27
N LEU A 57 -7.25 5.73 -2.35
CA LEU A 57 -8.43 6.23 -1.66
C LEU A 57 -8.16 7.30 -0.59
N LEU A 58 -6.90 7.71 -0.38
CA LEU A 58 -6.51 8.64 0.70
C LEU A 58 -7.27 9.97 0.64
N GLN A 59 -7.51 10.51 -0.56
CA GLN A 59 -8.21 11.77 -0.73
C GLN A 59 -9.63 11.66 -0.16
N GLY A 60 -10.38 10.64 -0.57
CA GLY A 60 -11.73 10.39 -0.08
C GLY A 60 -11.79 10.16 1.43
N VAL A 61 -10.81 9.44 1.98
CA VAL A 61 -10.69 9.24 3.44
C VAL A 61 -10.47 10.54 4.20
N ILE A 62 -9.52 11.37 3.76
CA ILE A 62 -9.21 12.64 4.42
C ILE A 62 -10.41 13.57 4.34
N GLN A 63 -11.00 13.72 3.15
CA GLN A 63 -12.17 14.56 2.93
C GLN A 63 -13.41 14.05 3.68
N SER A 64 -13.54 12.73 3.88
CA SER A 64 -14.61 12.18 4.73
C SER A 64 -14.51 12.67 6.18
N THR A 65 -13.29 13.00 6.65
CA THR A 65 -13.01 13.50 7.99
C THR A 65 -13.13 15.03 8.06
N ASN A 66 -12.41 15.76 7.21
CA ASN A 66 -12.29 17.23 7.31
C ASN A 66 -13.26 18.02 6.41
N LYS A 67 -14.00 17.33 5.52
CA LYS A 67 -14.97 17.93 4.58
C LYS A 67 -14.37 18.94 3.60
N MET A 68 -13.06 18.90 3.37
CA MET A 68 -12.34 19.78 2.45
C MET A 68 -12.78 19.55 1.00
N ALA A 69 -12.98 20.63 0.23
CA ALA A 69 -13.25 20.53 -1.21
C ALA A 69 -11.99 20.13 -2.00
N ASP A 70 -12.15 19.53 -3.17
CA ASP A 70 -11.03 19.03 -4.00
C ASP A 70 -9.99 20.11 -4.31
N ALA A 71 -10.43 21.32 -4.69
CA ALA A 71 -9.53 22.41 -5.03
C ALA A 71 -8.63 22.86 -3.87
N ASP A 72 -9.12 22.75 -2.63
CA ASP A 72 -8.33 23.06 -1.43
C ASP A 72 -7.46 21.87 -1.04
N PHE A 73 -7.96 20.64 -1.22
CA PHE A 73 -7.19 19.42 -1.04
C PHE A 73 -5.93 19.43 -1.90
N TYR A 74 -6.04 19.78 -3.18
CA TYR A 74 -4.90 19.83 -4.10
C TYR A 74 -3.89 20.94 -3.81
N LYS A 75 -4.28 21.96 -3.03
CA LYS A 75 -3.35 23.01 -2.57
C LYS A 75 -2.66 22.62 -1.27
N HIS A 76 -3.34 21.84 -0.42
CA HIS A 76 -2.88 21.53 0.93
C HIS A 76 -2.09 20.21 1.00
N TYR A 77 -2.50 19.19 0.25
CA TYR A 77 -1.88 17.87 0.25
C TYR A 77 -1.19 17.56 -1.09
N GLY A 78 -0.04 16.89 -1.01
CA GLY A 78 0.68 16.34 -2.16
C GLY A 78 0.78 14.82 -2.09
N VAL A 79 0.78 14.18 -3.26
CA VAL A 79 0.98 12.73 -3.40
C VAL A 79 2.20 12.49 -4.26
N THR A 80 3.09 11.61 -3.82
CA THR A 80 4.35 11.31 -4.53
C THR A 80 4.84 9.90 -4.19
N THR A 81 5.92 9.47 -4.85
CA THR A 81 6.57 8.18 -4.61
C THR A 81 7.10 8.06 -3.19
N GLN A 82 7.27 6.83 -2.70
CA GLN A 82 7.98 6.60 -1.45
C GLN A 82 9.41 7.16 -1.50
N PRO A 83 9.98 7.63 -0.36
CA PRO A 83 11.34 8.14 -0.32
C PRO A 83 12.35 7.11 -0.85
N VAL A 84 13.32 7.57 -1.62
CA VAL A 84 14.38 6.70 -2.14
C VAL A 84 15.41 6.43 -1.05
N GLY A 85 15.75 5.16 -0.85
CA GLY A 85 16.88 4.77 0.00
C GLY A 85 18.22 4.92 -0.72
N ALA A 86 19.25 4.26 -0.20
CA ALA A 86 20.60 4.27 -0.78
C ALA A 86 20.67 3.73 -2.23
N SER A 87 19.66 2.97 -2.68
CA SER A 87 19.57 2.50 -4.07
C SER A 87 19.17 3.59 -5.07
N GLY A 88 18.68 4.75 -4.60
CA GLY A 88 18.12 5.80 -5.45
C GLY A 88 16.81 5.43 -6.13
N LYS A 89 16.21 4.28 -5.78
CA LYS A 89 14.95 3.78 -6.35
C LYS A 89 13.83 3.83 -5.33
N ALA A 90 12.66 4.26 -5.78
CA ALA A 90 11.43 4.14 -5.01
C ALA A 90 10.81 2.77 -5.30
N TYR A 91 10.20 2.18 -4.27
CA TYR A 91 9.48 0.92 -4.36
C TYR A 91 8.07 1.12 -3.81
N SER A 92 7.09 0.54 -4.48
CA SER A 92 5.72 0.44 -4.00
C SER A 92 5.21 -0.98 -4.22
N PHE A 93 4.03 -1.29 -3.70
CA PHE A 93 3.36 -2.56 -3.96
C PHE A 93 1.87 -2.29 -4.24
N GLU A 94 1.27 -3.12 -5.08
CA GLU A 94 -0.16 -3.08 -5.34
C GLU A 94 -0.82 -4.27 -4.63
N GLY A 95 -1.53 -3.98 -3.55
CA GLY A 95 -2.26 -4.95 -2.73
C GLY A 95 -3.76 -4.99 -3.01
N GLY A 96 -4.22 -4.34 -4.08
CA GLY A 96 -5.62 -4.04 -4.35
C GLY A 96 -6.55 -5.24 -4.34
N HIS A 97 -7.84 -4.93 -4.18
CA HIS A 97 -8.88 -5.94 -4.09
C HIS A 97 -8.98 -6.77 -5.38
N GLN A 98 -9.01 -8.09 -5.22
CA GLN A 98 -9.21 -9.03 -6.32
C GLN A 98 -10.64 -9.53 -6.34
N LEU A 99 -11.25 -9.53 -7.53
CA LEU A 99 -12.52 -10.20 -7.76
C LEU A 99 -12.26 -11.68 -8.03
N VAL A 100 -12.73 -12.55 -7.12
CA VAL A 100 -12.52 -14.01 -7.20
C VAL A 100 -13.85 -14.75 -7.27
N MET A 101 -13.85 -15.90 -7.93
CA MET A 101 -14.97 -16.85 -7.96
C MET A 101 -14.57 -18.11 -7.20
N PHE A 102 -15.30 -18.41 -6.13
CA PHE A 102 -15.08 -19.65 -5.36
C PHE A 102 -15.34 -20.88 -6.23
N SER A 103 -14.44 -21.85 -6.15
CA SER A 103 -14.47 -23.06 -6.98
C SER A 103 -15.72 -23.91 -6.74
N ASP A 104 -16.26 -23.88 -5.53
CA ASP A 104 -17.44 -24.65 -5.10
C ASP A 104 -18.78 -23.92 -5.27
N SER A 105 -18.76 -22.67 -5.75
CA SER A 105 -19.95 -21.86 -5.95
C SER A 105 -20.97 -22.56 -6.84
N LYS A 106 -22.23 -22.62 -6.40
CA LYS A 106 -23.34 -23.15 -7.22
C LYS A 106 -23.91 -22.12 -8.20
N ARG A 107 -23.37 -20.90 -8.22
CA ARG A 107 -23.86 -19.76 -9.03
C ARG A 107 -22.77 -19.16 -9.92
N GLN A 108 -21.81 -19.97 -10.39
CA GLN A 108 -20.65 -19.50 -11.17
C GLN A 108 -21.01 -18.60 -12.36
N LYS A 109 -22.05 -18.94 -13.14
CA LYS A 109 -22.49 -18.10 -14.28
C LYS A 109 -22.91 -16.69 -13.85
N ALA A 110 -23.65 -16.58 -12.74
CA ALA A 110 -24.10 -15.29 -12.22
C ALA A 110 -22.92 -14.50 -11.61
N ALA A 111 -22.06 -15.18 -10.85
CA ALA A 111 -20.85 -14.59 -10.29
C ALA A 111 -19.94 -14.03 -11.39
N TRP A 112 -19.69 -14.79 -12.45
CA TRP A 112 -18.90 -14.35 -13.59
C TRP A 112 -19.51 -13.13 -14.29
N LYS A 113 -20.84 -13.11 -14.49
CA LYS A 113 -21.53 -11.96 -15.08
C LYS A 113 -21.32 -10.70 -14.23
N PHE A 114 -21.39 -10.83 -12.90
CA PHE A 114 -21.18 -9.72 -11.98
C PHE A 114 -19.73 -9.24 -11.95
N ILE A 115 -18.76 -10.15 -11.89
CA ILE A 115 -17.32 -9.83 -11.96
C ILE A 115 -17.02 -9.06 -13.25
N LYS A 116 -17.51 -9.55 -14.40
CA LYS A 116 -17.33 -8.86 -15.69
C LYS A 116 -17.97 -7.48 -15.70
N TYR A 117 -19.16 -7.34 -15.12
CA TYR A 117 -19.83 -6.05 -15.01
C TYR A 117 -19.00 -5.06 -14.20
N LEU A 118 -18.54 -5.42 -13.00
CA LEU A 118 -17.71 -4.54 -12.17
C LEU A 118 -16.39 -4.16 -12.86
N ALA A 119 -15.76 -5.08 -13.58
CA ALA A 119 -14.45 -4.86 -14.19
C ALA A 119 -14.49 -4.06 -15.51
N THR A 120 -15.61 -4.04 -16.22
CA THR A 120 -15.66 -3.53 -17.61
C THR A 120 -16.81 -2.58 -17.92
N SER A 121 -17.85 -2.52 -17.09
CA SER A 121 -18.98 -1.61 -17.33
C SER A 121 -18.59 -0.17 -17.01
N PRO A 122 -18.72 0.78 -17.96
CA PRO A 122 -18.49 2.20 -17.67
C PRO A 122 -19.34 2.70 -16.50
N TYR A 123 -20.59 2.23 -16.40
CA TYR A 123 -21.48 2.58 -15.29
C TYR A 123 -20.95 2.07 -13.95
N ALA A 124 -20.52 0.81 -13.88
CA ALA A 124 -20.01 0.26 -12.62
C ALA A 124 -18.69 0.94 -12.21
N ILE A 125 -17.83 1.21 -13.19
CA ILE A 125 -16.57 1.89 -12.94
C ILE A 125 -16.82 3.31 -12.42
N GLU A 126 -17.70 4.07 -13.06
CA GLU A 126 -18.02 5.44 -12.66
C GLU A 126 -18.73 5.48 -11.30
N HIS A 127 -19.79 4.70 -11.12
CA HIS A 127 -20.68 4.83 -9.97
C HIS A 127 -20.29 3.97 -8.76
N TYR A 128 -19.51 2.91 -8.94
CA TYR A 128 -19.03 2.07 -7.84
C TYR A 128 -17.53 2.26 -7.60
N THR A 129 -16.67 1.89 -8.56
CA THR A 129 -15.21 1.93 -8.35
C THR A 129 -14.68 3.33 -8.07
N LEU A 130 -15.15 4.33 -8.82
CA LEU A 130 -14.67 5.70 -8.69
C LEU A 130 -15.46 6.51 -7.68
N SER A 131 -16.79 6.51 -7.77
CA SER A 131 -17.61 7.35 -6.90
C SER A 131 -17.72 6.83 -5.47
N TYR A 132 -17.78 5.51 -5.28
CA TYR A 132 -18.01 4.92 -3.96
C TYR A 132 -16.71 4.42 -3.31
N GLU A 133 -15.93 3.61 -4.02
CA GLU A 133 -14.66 3.06 -3.50
C GLU A 133 -13.52 4.10 -3.54
N ALA A 134 -13.68 5.21 -4.27
CA ALA A 134 -12.64 6.21 -4.51
C ALA A 134 -11.32 5.57 -4.95
N SER A 135 -11.41 4.54 -5.80
CA SER A 135 -10.28 3.68 -6.15
C SER A 135 -9.97 3.71 -7.64
N LEU A 136 -8.72 3.41 -8.01
CA LEU A 136 -8.32 3.28 -9.40
C LEU A 136 -8.87 2.00 -10.01
N THR A 137 -9.38 2.14 -11.22
CA THR A 137 -9.80 1.00 -12.04
C THR A 137 -8.55 0.30 -12.60
N PRO A 138 -8.54 -1.04 -12.73
CA PRO A 138 -7.42 -1.78 -13.29
C PRO A 138 -7.40 -1.72 -14.84
N LEU A 139 -7.79 -0.60 -15.42
CA LEU A 139 -7.86 -0.42 -16.88
C LEU A 139 -6.71 0.46 -17.35
N LYS A 140 -6.11 0.08 -18.48
CA LYS A 140 -5.06 0.87 -19.15
C LYS A 140 -5.53 2.26 -19.61
N LYS A 141 -6.84 2.42 -19.80
CA LYS A 141 -7.48 3.68 -20.22
C LYS A 141 -8.87 3.77 -19.61
N ALA A 142 -9.30 4.98 -19.26
CA ALA A 142 -10.66 5.23 -18.83
C ALA A 142 -11.68 4.81 -19.91
N PRO A 143 -12.83 4.20 -19.52
CA PRO A 143 -13.88 3.78 -20.44
C PRO A 143 -14.50 4.87 -21.32
N SER A 144 -14.37 6.15 -20.96
CA SER A 144 -14.91 7.29 -21.72
C SER A 144 -14.06 8.54 -21.51
N ASP A 145 -14.16 9.50 -22.43
CA ASP A 145 -13.45 10.79 -22.31
C ASP A 145 -13.96 11.63 -21.13
N ALA A 146 -15.27 11.54 -20.83
CA ALA A 146 -15.84 12.19 -19.65
C ALA A 146 -15.21 11.64 -18.36
N LEU A 147 -15.00 10.32 -18.30
CA LEU A 147 -14.37 9.68 -17.15
C LEU A 147 -12.86 9.95 -17.11
N ALA A 148 -12.18 9.98 -18.26
CA ALA A 148 -10.79 10.38 -18.35
C ALA A 148 -10.57 11.78 -17.76
N LYS A 149 -11.44 12.74 -18.10
CA LYS A 149 -11.39 14.10 -17.54
C LYS A 149 -11.63 14.14 -16.03
N LYS A 150 -12.51 13.28 -15.50
CA LYS A 150 -12.73 13.16 -14.04
C LYS A 150 -11.52 12.58 -13.30
N LEU A 151 -10.75 11.73 -13.97
CA LEU A 151 -9.55 11.10 -13.43
C LEU A 151 -8.30 11.96 -13.57
N ASP A 152 -8.34 13.03 -14.37
CA ASP A 152 -7.24 13.97 -14.55
C ASP A 152 -7.13 14.91 -13.33
N THR A 153 -6.66 14.35 -12.21
CA THR A 153 -6.47 15.06 -10.95
C THR A 153 -5.01 14.90 -10.49
N PRO A 154 -4.47 15.85 -9.70
CA PRO A 154 -3.11 15.73 -9.18
C PRO A 154 -2.86 14.43 -8.41
N VAL A 155 -3.86 13.94 -7.67
CA VAL A 155 -3.77 12.68 -6.91
C VAL A 155 -3.68 11.48 -7.84
N PHE A 156 -4.61 11.35 -8.79
CA PHE A 156 -4.62 10.21 -9.70
C PHE A 156 -3.41 10.21 -10.62
N ASN A 157 -3.01 11.36 -11.15
CA ASN A 157 -1.83 11.49 -11.99
C ASN A 157 -0.55 11.12 -11.22
N ALA A 158 -0.45 11.48 -9.93
CA ALA A 158 0.67 11.03 -9.10
C ALA A 158 0.71 9.49 -8.95
N PHE A 159 -0.45 8.85 -8.77
CA PHE A 159 -0.52 7.39 -8.72
C PHE A 159 -0.18 6.74 -10.06
N SER A 160 -0.77 7.18 -11.17
CA SER A 160 -0.58 6.57 -12.49
C SER A 160 0.82 6.80 -13.05
N ASP A 161 1.33 8.01 -12.93
CA ASP A 161 2.51 8.44 -13.69
C ASP A 161 3.80 8.26 -12.88
N ASN A 162 3.72 8.37 -11.55
CA ASN A 162 4.89 8.34 -10.67
C ASN A 162 4.94 7.07 -9.81
N ILE A 163 3.84 6.66 -9.18
CA ILE A 163 3.84 5.56 -8.20
C ILE A 163 3.71 4.19 -8.89
N MET A 164 2.81 4.02 -9.85
CA MET A 164 2.60 2.75 -10.56
C MET A 164 3.88 2.19 -11.21
N PRO A 165 4.76 3.00 -11.83
CA PRO A 165 6.04 2.51 -12.33
C PRO A 165 7.00 1.94 -11.26
N THR A 166 6.77 2.24 -9.98
CA THR A 166 7.59 1.76 -8.85
C THR A 166 7.05 0.47 -8.22
N VAL A 167 5.89 -0.02 -8.69
CA VAL A 167 5.25 -1.21 -8.13
C VAL A 167 6.12 -2.43 -8.38
N THR A 168 6.46 -3.12 -7.29
CA THR A 168 7.14 -4.40 -7.32
C THR A 168 6.13 -5.53 -7.12
N ALA A 169 6.29 -6.62 -7.86
CA ALA A 169 5.47 -7.80 -7.68
C ALA A 169 5.70 -8.41 -6.29
N VAL A 170 4.62 -8.54 -5.52
CA VAL A 170 4.66 -9.19 -4.22
C VAL A 170 4.62 -10.71 -4.43
N PRO A 171 5.43 -11.50 -3.68
CA PRO A 171 5.28 -12.96 -3.67
C PRO A 171 3.85 -13.37 -3.29
N TYR A 172 3.37 -14.50 -3.82
CA TYR A 172 2.05 -15.05 -3.50
C TYR A 172 2.13 -16.55 -3.21
N GLY A 173 1.07 -17.09 -2.64
CA GLY A 173 0.95 -18.52 -2.33
C GLY A 173 0.99 -18.84 -0.83
N PRO A 174 0.98 -20.13 -0.46
CA PRO A 174 0.75 -20.56 0.92
C PRO A 174 1.84 -20.12 1.90
N LYS A 175 3.07 -19.88 1.41
CA LYS A 175 4.19 -19.37 2.23
C LYS A 175 4.12 -17.86 2.48
N PHE A 176 3.33 -17.11 1.72
CA PHE A 176 3.32 -15.65 1.81
C PHE A 176 2.83 -15.15 3.18
N ALA A 177 1.66 -15.59 3.64
CA ALA A 177 1.09 -15.12 4.90
C ALA A 177 1.95 -15.45 6.13
N PRO A 178 2.49 -16.68 6.29
CA PRO A 178 3.44 -16.99 7.36
C PRO A 178 4.71 -16.13 7.26
N GLY A 179 5.27 -15.98 6.06
CA GLY A 179 6.50 -15.21 5.87
C GLY A 179 6.33 -13.72 6.14
N ALA A 180 5.25 -13.11 5.64
CA ALA A 180 4.89 -11.73 5.94
C ALA A 180 4.69 -11.52 7.45
N THR A 181 4.08 -12.48 8.14
CA THR A 181 3.89 -12.44 9.60
C THR A 181 5.24 -12.43 10.32
N ALA A 182 6.18 -13.30 9.93
CA ALA A 182 7.53 -13.36 10.51
C ALA A 182 8.30 -12.04 10.29
N ILE A 183 8.25 -11.49 9.08
CA ILE A 183 8.88 -10.21 8.74
C ILE A 183 8.29 -9.08 9.59
N MET A 184 6.97 -8.96 9.66
CA MET A 184 6.31 -7.90 10.41
C MET A 184 6.53 -8.03 11.93
N ALA A 185 6.60 -9.25 12.46
CA ALA A 185 6.98 -9.47 13.86
C ALA A 185 8.42 -9.00 14.13
N GLY A 186 9.35 -9.25 13.21
CA GLY A 186 10.73 -8.76 13.33
C GLY A 186 10.83 -7.23 13.23
N VAL A 187 10.06 -6.60 12.34
CA VAL A 187 9.94 -5.13 12.28
C VAL A 187 9.39 -4.58 13.59
N GLN A 188 8.33 -5.18 14.14
CA GLN A 188 7.78 -4.79 15.43
C GLN A 188 8.84 -4.88 16.54
N GLN A 189 9.60 -5.98 16.62
CA GLN A 189 10.70 -6.13 17.59
C GLN A 189 11.79 -5.07 17.41
N ALA A 190 12.12 -4.70 16.17
CA ALA A 190 13.09 -3.65 15.89
C ALA A 190 12.60 -2.28 16.39
N VAL A 191 11.31 -1.98 16.16
CA VAL A 191 10.65 -0.72 16.52
C VAL A 191 10.43 -0.57 18.02
N THR A 192 10.01 -1.61 18.73
CA THR A 192 9.58 -1.51 20.14
C THR A 192 10.58 -2.04 21.17
N GLY A 193 11.73 -2.57 20.74
CA GLY A 193 12.67 -3.21 21.65
C GLY A 193 14.14 -3.05 21.26
N ASP A 194 15.00 -3.60 22.12
CA ASP A 194 16.46 -3.48 22.02
C ASP A 194 17.16 -4.77 21.58
N THR A 195 16.41 -5.82 21.20
CA THR A 195 16.98 -7.07 20.68
C THR A 195 17.99 -6.78 19.56
N PRO A 196 19.20 -7.36 19.58
CA PRO A 196 20.19 -7.12 18.54
C PRO A 196 19.63 -7.38 17.13
N ILE A 197 19.92 -6.48 16.18
CA ILE A 197 19.37 -6.56 14.81
C ILE A 197 19.75 -7.87 14.13
N ASP A 198 20.96 -8.38 14.37
CA ASP A 198 21.38 -9.69 13.87
C ASP A 198 20.52 -10.84 14.39
N GLN A 199 20.08 -10.78 15.65
CA GLN A 199 19.19 -11.79 16.23
C GLN A 199 17.79 -11.70 15.64
N ILE A 200 17.25 -10.49 15.45
CA ILE A 200 15.96 -10.28 14.78
C ILE A 200 16.01 -10.83 13.35
N ALA A 201 17.04 -10.47 12.58
CA ALA A 201 17.24 -10.92 11.21
C ALA A 201 17.35 -12.46 11.11
N ALA A 202 18.11 -13.08 12.01
CA ALA A 202 18.22 -14.55 12.09
C ALA A 202 16.87 -15.20 12.41
N SER A 203 16.08 -14.63 13.32
CA SER A 203 14.74 -15.13 13.65
C SER A 203 13.78 -15.03 12.46
N ILE A 204 13.81 -13.93 11.70
CA ILE A 204 13.02 -13.81 10.46
C ILE A 204 13.42 -14.92 9.48
N GLN A 205 14.73 -15.10 9.23
CA GLN A 205 15.21 -16.12 8.28
C GLN A 205 14.78 -17.53 8.69
N GLN A 206 14.91 -17.87 9.96
CA GLN A 206 14.50 -19.18 10.48
C GLN A 206 13.01 -19.46 10.23
N ASN A 207 12.16 -18.43 10.38
CA ASN A 207 10.72 -18.55 10.19
C ASN A 207 10.28 -18.54 8.72
N LEU A 208 11.09 -17.96 7.82
CA LEU A 208 10.86 -18.04 6.38
C LEU A 208 11.20 -19.43 5.83
N GLY A 209 12.11 -20.15 6.50
CA GLY A 209 12.68 -21.40 6.02
C GLY A 209 13.71 -21.18 4.91
N ASP A 210 14.12 -22.29 4.29
CA ASP A 210 14.95 -22.29 3.07
C ASP A 210 14.13 -22.01 1.80
#